data_AF-A0A146K5C1-F1
#
_entry.id   AF-A0A146K5C1-F1
#
_cell.length_a   1.000
_cell.length_b   1.000
_cell.length_c   1.000
_cell.angle_alpha   90.00
_cell.angle_beta   90.00
_cell.angle_gamma   90.00
#
_symmetry.space_group_name_H-M   'P 1'
#
loop_
_entity.id
_entity.type
_entity.pdbx_description
1 polymer ?
#
loop_
_entity_poly.entity_id
_entity_poly.type
_entity_poly.pdbx_seq_one_letter_code
_entity_poly.pdbx_strand_id
1 'polypeptide(L)'
;MTFIVPNRELCRQVFEQMNFGQSEKQNLNQIVKAFRKYKIELKKDDIQAILKAVCKSEKSSLGIDEFTHMIYISQNTKDNHDIYRVMFLIADTDYSGKITVDKLSQLFRKLNSSLKVEEIEQVVNRITL
;
A
#
# COMPACT_ATOMS: atom_id res chain seq x y z
N MET A 1 8.42 11.81 11.56
CA MET A 1 9.12 10.66 10.93
C MET A 1 9.40 10.94 9.46
N THR A 2 10.48 10.42 8.88
CA THR A 2 10.75 10.50 7.44
C THR A 2 10.43 9.15 6.80
N PHE A 3 9.49 9.14 5.86
CA PHE A 3 9.16 7.94 5.08
C PHE A 3 10.09 7.82 3.86
N ILE A 4 10.41 6.60 3.48
CA ILE A 4 11.21 6.29 2.31
C ILE A 4 10.31 6.40 1.08
N VAL A 5 10.59 7.34 0.19
CA VAL A 5 9.89 7.45 -1.10
C VAL A 5 10.53 6.48 -2.10
N PRO A 6 9.77 5.62 -2.78
CA PRO A 6 10.34 4.65 -3.72
C PRO A 6 10.99 5.34 -4.92
N ASN A 7 12.10 4.77 -5.40
CA ASN A 7 12.67 5.18 -6.68
C ASN A 7 11.76 4.71 -7.82
N ARG A 8 11.09 5.65 -8.47
CA ARG A 8 10.10 5.37 -9.53
C ARG A 8 10.71 4.69 -10.76
N GLU A 9 11.97 4.96 -11.07
CA GLU A 9 12.65 4.31 -12.20
C GLU A 9 12.96 2.85 -11.90
N LEU A 10 13.46 2.55 -10.70
CA LEU A 10 13.66 1.17 -10.25
C LEU A 10 12.31 0.42 -10.19
N CYS A 11 11.27 1.05 -9.66
CA CYS A 11 9.92 0.46 -9.67
C CYS A 11 9.46 0.14 -11.10
N ARG A 12 9.73 1.01 -12.08
CA ARG A 12 9.39 0.77 -13.49
C ARG A 12 10.16 -0.41 -14.07
N GLN A 13 11.48 -0.47 -13.90
CA GLN A 13 12.30 -1.58 -14.39
C GLN A 13 11.84 -2.91 -13.81
N VAL A 14 11.56 -2.92 -12.50
CA VAL A 14 11.05 -4.10 -11.78
C VAL A 14 9.65 -4.47 -12.26
N PHE A 15 8.78 -3.49 -12.53
CA PHE A 15 7.43 -3.69 -13.05
C PHE A 15 7.43 -4.26 -14.46
N GLU A 16 8.30 -3.77 -15.36
CA GLU A 16 8.44 -4.27 -16.73
C GLU A 16 9.02 -5.69 -16.78
N GLN A 17 9.92 -6.03 -15.86
CA GLN A 17 10.42 -7.40 -15.69
C GLN A 17 9.34 -8.35 -15.17
N MET A 18 8.30 -7.82 -14.53
CA MET A 18 7.18 -8.61 -14.02
C MET A 18 6.13 -8.77 -15.10
N ASN A 19 5.85 -10.03 -15.45
CA ASN A 19 4.73 -10.37 -16.31
C ASN A 19 3.42 -10.26 -15.52
N PHE A 20 3.01 -9.03 -15.18
CA PHE A 20 1.71 -8.75 -14.59
C PHE A 20 0.61 -9.19 -15.54
N GLY A 21 -0.33 -9.95 -15.01
CA GLY A 21 -1.37 -10.60 -15.79
C GLY A 21 -2.65 -9.77 -15.86
N GLN A 22 -3.64 -10.31 -16.56
CA GLN A 22 -4.97 -9.69 -16.69
C GLN A 22 -5.88 -9.95 -15.48
N SER A 23 -5.39 -10.66 -14.45
CA SER A 23 -6.21 -11.03 -13.28
C SER A 23 -5.53 -10.68 -11.95
N GLU A 24 -6.35 -10.35 -10.96
CA GLU A 24 -5.95 -10.08 -9.57
C GLU A 24 -5.08 -11.22 -8.99
N LYS A 25 -5.47 -12.47 -9.26
CA LYS A 25 -4.75 -13.67 -8.76
C LYS A 25 -3.35 -13.80 -9.37
N GLN A 26 -3.20 -13.49 -10.65
CA GLN A 26 -1.89 -13.49 -11.31
C GLN A 26 -1.01 -12.38 -10.74
N ASN A 27 -1.57 -11.18 -10.57
CA ASN A 27 -0.86 -10.04 -10.00
C ASN A 27 -0.39 -10.33 -8.58
N LEU A 28 -1.25 -10.86 -7.70
CA LEU A 28 -0.87 -11.28 -6.34
C LEU A 28 0.30 -12.28 -6.35
N ASN A 29 0.27 -13.29 -7.22
CA ASN A 29 1.35 -14.28 -7.29
C ASN A 29 2.69 -13.67 -7.76
N GLN A 30 2.67 -12.73 -8.71
CA GLN A 30 3.88 -12.05 -9.18
C GLN A 30 4.45 -11.13 -8.09
N ILE A 31 3.60 -10.41 -7.37
CA ILE A 31 4.02 -9.54 -6.26
C ILE A 31 4.63 -10.36 -5.14
N VAL A 32 4.04 -11.48 -4.76
CA VAL A 32 4.60 -12.37 -3.74
C VAL A 32 5.97 -12.90 -4.17
N LYS A 33 6.15 -13.28 -5.44
CA LYS A 33 7.45 -13.70 -5.98
C LYS A 33 8.47 -12.57 -5.95
N ALA A 34 8.07 -11.37 -6.33
CA ALA A 34 8.90 -10.18 -6.27
C ALA A 34 9.38 -9.90 -4.84
N PHE A 35 8.44 -9.86 -3.90
CA PHE A 35 8.73 -9.52 -2.51
C PHE A 35 9.66 -10.55 -1.89
N ARG A 36 9.48 -11.85 -2.19
CA ARG A 36 10.44 -12.89 -1.82
C ARG A 36 11.81 -12.70 -2.46
N LYS A 37 11.89 -12.37 -3.75
CA LYS A 37 13.16 -12.12 -4.46
C LYS A 37 13.93 -10.96 -3.84
N TYR A 38 13.24 -9.92 -3.38
CA TYR A 38 13.83 -8.74 -2.74
C TYR A 38 13.91 -8.84 -1.21
N LYS A 39 13.68 -10.02 -0.62
CA LYS A 39 13.73 -10.28 0.83
C LYS A 39 12.81 -9.35 1.65
N ILE A 40 11.65 -9.03 1.10
CA ILE A 40 10.58 -8.30 1.79
C ILE A 40 9.74 -9.31 2.59
N GLU A 41 9.63 -9.08 3.90
CA GLU A 41 8.93 -9.95 4.85
C GLU A 41 7.47 -9.50 5.08
N LEU A 42 6.62 -9.64 4.05
CA LEU A 42 5.18 -9.44 4.19
C LEU A 42 4.42 -10.75 3.99
N LYS A 43 3.40 -10.98 4.82
CA LYS A 43 2.52 -12.15 4.67
C LYS A 43 1.68 -11.98 3.41
N LYS A 44 1.31 -13.11 2.80
CA LYS A 44 0.49 -13.12 1.58
C LYS A 44 -0.85 -12.41 1.79
N ASP A 45 -1.46 -12.57 2.97
CA ASP A 45 -2.75 -11.96 3.31
C ASP A 45 -2.62 -10.44 3.41
N ASP A 46 -1.52 -9.93 3.97
CA ASP A 46 -1.23 -8.49 4.03
C ASP A 46 -1.03 -7.93 2.61
N ILE A 47 -0.28 -8.63 1.75
CA ILE A 47 -0.08 -8.23 0.34
C ILE A 47 -1.42 -8.19 -0.40
N GLN A 48 -2.30 -9.16 -0.15
CA GLN A 48 -3.63 -9.18 -0.77
C GLN A 48 -4.50 -8.03 -0.28
N ALA A 49 -4.48 -7.71 1.01
CA ALA A 49 -5.21 -6.57 1.57
C ALA A 49 -4.70 -5.24 0.99
N ILE A 50 -3.38 -5.06 0.92
CA ILE A 50 -2.74 -3.89 0.31
C ILE A 50 -3.12 -3.79 -1.17
N LEU A 51 -3.06 -4.90 -1.91
CA LEU A 51 -3.42 -4.93 -3.33
C LEU A 51 -4.86 -4.44 -3.55
N LYS A 52 -5.82 -4.92 -2.76
CA LYS A 52 -7.22 -4.48 -2.83
C LYS A 52 -7.40 -3.00 -2.48
N ALA A 53 -6.61 -2.49 -1.54
CA ALA A 53 -6.74 -1.11 -1.09
C ALA A 53 -6.10 -0.10 -2.07
N VAL A 54 -5.03 -0.50 -2.75
CA VAL A 54 -4.26 0.35 -3.66
C VAL A 54 -4.74 0.24 -5.11
N CYS A 55 -5.21 -0.94 -5.54
CA CYS A 55 -5.70 -1.18 -6.91
C CYS A 55 -7.03 -0.44 -7.12
N LYS A 56 -6.99 0.66 -7.88
CA LYS A 56 -8.14 1.51 -8.21
C LYS A 56 -8.77 1.13 -9.54
N SER A 57 -8.05 0.35 -10.36
CA SER A 57 -8.52 -0.06 -11.69
C SER A 57 -9.65 -1.10 -11.62
N GLU A 58 -10.78 -0.79 -12.25
CA GLU A 58 -11.91 -1.72 -12.45
C GLU A 58 -11.52 -2.97 -13.27
N LYS A 59 -10.42 -2.89 -14.03
CA LYS A 59 -9.93 -3.98 -14.89
C LYS A 59 -9.09 -5.03 -14.16
N SER A 60 -9.04 -5.02 -12.83
CA SER A 60 -8.26 -5.99 -12.03
C SER A 60 -6.77 -6.09 -12.42
N SER A 61 -6.24 -5.05 -13.09
CA SER A 61 -4.87 -4.97 -13.59
C SER A 61 -4.13 -3.92 -12.78
N LEU A 62 -3.02 -4.34 -12.17
CA LEU A 62 -2.14 -3.48 -11.41
C LEU A 62 -1.32 -2.61 -12.37
N GLY A 63 -1.46 -1.29 -12.28
CA GLY A 63 -0.63 -0.32 -12.98
C GLY A 63 0.67 0.01 -12.24
N ILE A 64 1.58 0.71 -12.91
CA ILE A 64 2.88 1.11 -12.35
C ILE A 64 2.74 2.00 -11.12
N ASP A 65 1.75 2.90 -11.09
CA ASP A 65 1.55 3.80 -9.95
C ASP A 65 1.08 3.03 -8.72
N GLU A 66 0.20 2.05 -8.92
CA GLU A 66 -0.29 1.17 -7.85
C GLU A 66 0.83 0.26 -7.34
N PHE A 67 1.63 -0.32 -8.24
CA PHE A 67 2.82 -1.10 -7.86
C PHE A 67 3.83 -0.25 -7.08
N THR A 68 4.10 0.98 -7.51
CA THR A 68 4.99 1.91 -6.82
C THR A 68 4.49 2.20 -5.40
N HIS A 69 3.18 2.40 -5.24
CA HIS A 69 2.57 2.61 -3.94
C HIS A 69 2.66 1.36 -3.05
N MET A 70 2.56 0.14 -3.62
CA MET A 70 2.82 -1.08 -2.85
C MET A 70 4.27 -1.15 -2.33
N ILE A 71 5.25 -0.74 -3.13
CA ILE A 71 6.66 -0.65 -2.68
C ILE A 71 6.80 0.39 -1.57
N TYR A 72 6.13 1.54 -1.68
CA TYR A 72 6.09 2.56 -0.62
C TYR A 72 5.59 1.97 0.72
N ILE A 73 4.45 1.30 0.69
CA ILE A 73 3.87 0.68 1.89
C ILE A 73 4.83 -0.36 2.46
N SER A 74 5.39 -1.21 1.60
CA SER A 74 6.31 -2.26 2.01
C SER A 74 7.61 -1.75 2.62
N GLN A 75 8.22 -0.68 2.08
CA GLN A 75 9.48 -0.12 2.59
C GLN A 75 9.28 0.61 3.93
N ASN A 76 8.07 1.09 4.18
CA ASN A 76 7.75 1.91 5.33
C ASN A 76 6.99 1.17 6.44
N THR A 77 6.55 -0.07 6.17
CA THR A 77 6.00 -0.96 7.20
C THR A 77 7.17 -1.56 7.99
N LYS A 78 7.16 -1.40 9.31
CA LYS A 78 8.16 -2.00 10.22
C LYS A 78 7.66 -3.35 10.75
N ASP A 79 8.57 -4.13 11.34
CA ASP A 79 8.38 -5.51 11.84
C ASP A 79 7.18 -5.74 12.77
N ASN A 80 6.60 -4.68 13.33
CA ASN A 80 5.46 -4.77 14.23
C ASN A 80 4.09 -4.85 13.53
N HIS A 81 4.03 -4.81 12.19
CA HIS A 81 2.79 -4.87 11.40
C HIS A 81 1.70 -3.93 11.97
N ASP A 82 2.07 -2.71 12.37
CA ASP A 82 1.12 -1.74 12.90
C ASP A 82 0.08 -1.42 11.81
N ILE A 83 -1.13 -1.95 11.99
CA ILE A 83 -2.22 -1.85 11.03
C ILE A 83 -2.57 -0.39 10.73
N TYR A 84 -2.45 0.50 11.72
CA TYR A 84 -2.71 1.93 11.56
C TYR A 84 -1.66 2.59 10.67
N ARG A 85 -0.39 2.16 10.83
CA ARG A 85 0.70 2.59 9.94
C ARG A 85 0.48 2.13 8.51
N VAL A 86 0.05 0.88 8.31
CA VAL A 86 -0.26 0.37 6.98
C VAL A 86 -1.41 1.16 6.35
N MET A 87 -2.49 1.41 7.10
CA MET A 87 -3.63 2.20 6.64
C MET A 87 -3.23 3.64 6.27
N PHE A 88 -2.39 4.27 7.08
CA PHE A 88 -1.81 5.57 6.76
C PHE A 88 -1.04 5.54 5.44
N LEU A 89 -0.14 4.56 5.27
CA LEU A 89 0.69 4.44 4.07
C LEU A 89 -0.15 4.17 2.82
N ILE A 90 -1.24 3.41 2.93
CA ILE A 90 -2.18 3.18 1.83
C ILE A 90 -2.85 4.51 1.41
N ALA A 91 -3.19 5.37 2.36
CA ALA A 91 -3.92 6.59 2.07
C ALA A 91 -3.00 7.81 1.72
N ASP A 92 -1.71 7.73 2.06
CA ASP A 92 -0.65 8.68 1.66
C ASP A 92 -0.21 8.47 0.20
N THR A 93 -1.11 8.76 -0.74
CA THR A 93 -0.90 8.56 -2.19
C THR A 93 0.07 9.54 -2.84
N ASP A 94 0.38 10.65 -2.16
CA ASP A 94 1.33 11.67 -2.64
C ASP A 94 2.71 11.52 -1.99
N TYR A 95 2.91 10.50 -1.14
CA TYR A 95 4.16 10.21 -0.43
C TYR A 95 4.66 11.40 0.40
N SER A 96 3.75 12.26 0.85
CA SER A 96 4.08 13.45 1.61
C SER A 96 4.45 13.12 3.05
N GLY A 97 4.13 11.91 3.51
CA GLY A 97 4.23 11.55 4.92
C GLY A 97 3.23 12.29 5.80
N LYS A 98 2.20 12.89 5.20
CA LYS A 98 1.14 13.62 5.88
C LYS A 98 -0.21 13.18 5.33
N ILE A 99 -1.17 13.00 6.22
CA ILE A 99 -2.54 12.69 5.82
C ILE A 99 -3.54 13.54 6.59
N THR A 100 -4.64 13.86 5.92
CA THR A 100 -5.80 14.49 6.56
C THR A 100 -6.80 13.42 7.01
N VAL A 101 -7.59 13.75 8.02
CA VAL A 101 -8.70 12.91 8.50
C VAL A 101 -9.65 12.54 7.36
N ASP A 102 -9.88 13.46 6.41
CA ASP A 102 -10.73 13.24 5.24
C ASP A 102 -10.18 12.14 4.32
N LYS A 103 -8.89 12.22 3.91
CA LYS A 103 -8.26 11.20 3.05
C LYS A 103 -8.32 9.80 3.69
N LEU A 104 -8.08 9.72 5.01
CA LEU A 104 -8.12 8.47 5.73
C LEU A 104 -9.58 7.94 5.89
N SER A 105 -10.55 8.84 6.10
CA SER A 105 -11.99 8.50 6.12
C SER A 105 -12.48 7.94 4.80
N GLN A 106 -12.04 8.51 3.67
CA GLN A 106 -12.34 7.97 2.35
C GLN A 106 -11.78 6.55 2.15
N LEU A 107 -10.59 6.27 2.69
CA LEU A 107 -10.02 4.92 2.66
C LEU A 107 -10.90 3.92 3.43
N PHE A 108 -11.32 4.25 4.65
CA PHE A 108 -12.14 3.35 5.46
C PHE A 108 -13.50 3.04 4.82
N ARG A 109 -14.11 4.05 4.19
CA ARG A 109 -15.33 3.85 3.38
C ARG A 109 -15.10 2.87 2.23
N LYS A 110 -13.97 2.98 1.51
CA LYS A 110 -13.62 2.05 0.43
C LYS A 110 -13.35 0.62 0.92
N LEU A 111 -12.83 0.47 2.14
CA LEU A 111 -12.55 -0.82 2.76
C LEU A 111 -13.79 -1.44 3.44
N ASN A 112 -14.98 -0.83 3.31
CA ASN A 112 -16.21 -1.22 4.04
C ASN A 112 -15.97 -1.42 5.55
N SER A 113 -15.01 -0.68 6.11
CA SER A 113 -14.68 -0.73 7.54
C SER A 113 -15.31 0.47 8.24
N SER A 114 -16.07 0.20 9.30
CA SER A 114 -16.76 1.21 10.10
C SER A 114 -15.89 1.67 11.27
N LEU A 115 -14.83 2.44 11.00
CA LEU A 115 -14.18 3.21 12.06
C LEU A 115 -14.92 4.53 12.27
N LYS A 116 -15.03 4.95 13.52
CA LYS A 116 -15.55 6.26 13.90
C LYS A 116 -14.50 7.34 13.65
N VAL A 117 -14.93 8.58 13.47
CA VAL A 117 -14.04 9.71 13.16
C VAL A 117 -12.98 9.89 14.25
N GLU A 118 -13.34 9.66 15.51
CA GLU A 118 -12.44 9.78 16.66
C GLU A 118 -11.30 8.73 16.60
N GLU A 119 -11.58 7.54 16.08
CA GLU A 119 -10.57 6.49 15.88
C GLU A 119 -9.62 6.88 14.74
N ILE A 120 -10.15 7.49 13.68
CA ILE A 120 -9.38 7.99 12.54
C ILE A 120 -8.44 9.12 12.99
N GLU A 121 -8.91 10.04 13.82
CA GLU A 121 -8.10 11.12 14.40
C GLU A 121 -6.95 10.58 15.26
N GLN A 122 -7.21 9.56 16.08
CA GLN A 122 -6.16 8.88 16.86
C GLN A 122 -5.09 8.27 15.96
N VAL A 123 -5.48 7.68 14.82
CA VAL A 123 -4.54 7.13 13.84
C VAL A 123 -3.66 8.22 13.22
N VAL A 124 -4.27 9.32 12.78
CA VAL A 124 -3.53 10.45 12.20
C VAL A 124 -2.53 11.00 13.21
N ASN A 125 -2.97 11.29 14.43
CA ASN A 125 -2.13 11.86 15.48
C ASN A 125 -0.97 10.94 15.87
N ARG A 126 -1.21 9.63 15.99
CA ARG A 126 -0.18 8.66 16.39
C ARG A 126 0.96 8.51 15.38
N ILE A 127 0.71 8.80 14.09
CA ILE A 127 1.66 8.52 13.00
C ILE A 127 2.33 9.78 12.47
N THR A 128 1.64 10.93 12.51
CA THR A 128 2.15 12.20 11.97
C THR A 128 2.94 13.05 12.96
N LEU A 129 2.88 12.74 14.26
CA LEU A 129 3.68 13.38 15.32
C LEU A 129 5.07 12.75 15.47
#